data_AF-A0AAT9QL75-F1
#
_entry.id   AF-A0AAT9QL75-F1
#
_cell.length_a   1.000
_cell.length_b   1.000
_cell.length_c   1.000
_cell.angle_alpha   90.00
_cell.angle_beta   90.00
_cell.angle_gamma   90.00
#
_symmetry.space_group_name_H-M   'P 1'
#
loop_
_entity.id
_entity.type
_entity.pdbx_description
1 polymer ?
#
loop_
_entity_poly.entity_id
_entity_poly.type
_entity_poly.pdbx_seq_one_letter_code
_entity_poly.pdbx_strand_id
1 'polypeptide(L)' 'MGEKLHLTPEDQFPEDLVSVSDNELQVLDSRIQRQLDHEMVVDGESNRETEFRHYELDEEFQDRDKR' A
#
# COMPACT_ATOMS: atom_id res chain seq x y z
N MET A 1 0.89 -21.88 13.47
CA MET A 1 -0.05 -21.65 12.36
C MET A 1 0.75 -21.88 11.09
N GLY A 2 0.41 -22.88 10.28
CA GLY A 2 1.16 -23.18 9.06
C GLY A 2 0.78 -22.18 7.99
N GLU A 3 1.73 -21.36 7.57
CA GLU A 3 1.52 -20.30 6.60
C GLU A 3 1.17 -20.94 5.25
N LYS A 4 -0.10 -20.90 4.85
CA LYS A 4 -0.52 -21.14 3.48
C LYS A 4 0.03 -19.96 2.66
N LEU A 5 1.24 -20.11 2.12
CA LEU A 5 1.91 -19.10 1.29
C LEU A 5 1.19 -18.87 -0.06
N HIS A 6 0.24 -19.73 -0.41
CA HIS A 6 -0.56 -19.65 -1.63
C HIS A 6 -2.03 -19.92 -1.34
N LEU A 7 -2.90 -19.09 -1.90
CA LEU A 7 -4.35 -19.27 -1.93
C LEU A 7 -4.74 -19.99 -3.22
N THR A 8 -5.56 -21.03 -3.14
CA THR A 8 -6.23 -21.56 -4.32
C THR A 8 -7.40 -20.66 -4.71
N PRO A 9 -7.91 -20.72 -5.96
CA PRO A 9 -9.07 -19.93 -6.36
C PRO A 9 -10.35 -20.21 -5.54
N GLU A 10 -10.42 -21.37 -4.88
CA GLU A 10 -11.52 -21.77 -4.00
C GLU A 10 -11.32 -21.33 -2.54
N ASP A 11 -10.11 -20.92 -2.17
CA ASP A 11 -9.82 -20.39 -0.84
C ASP A 11 -10.41 -18.98 -0.69
N GLN A 12 -11.08 -18.74 0.43
CA GLN A 12 -11.55 -17.39 0.78
C GLN A 12 -10.35 -16.47 1.03
N PHE A 13 -10.50 -15.19 0.68
CA PHE A 13 -9.47 -14.20 0.94
C PHE A 13 -9.24 -14.05 2.46
N PRO A 14 -7.98 -13.98 2.94
CA PRO A 14 -7.68 -13.92 4.37
C PRO A 14 -8.33 -12.71 5.06
N GLU A 15 -9.08 -12.94 6.15
CA GLU A 15 -9.84 -11.90 6.87
C GLU A 15 -8.96 -10.75 7.37
N ASP A 16 -7.73 -11.04 7.76
CA ASP A 16 -6.73 -10.07 8.23
C ASP A 16 -6.22 -9.15 7.11
N LEU A 17 -6.40 -9.53 5.86
CA LEU A 17 -6.06 -8.71 4.69
C LEU A 17 -7.30 -8.05 4.06
N VAL A 18 -8.51 -8.35 4.55
CA VAL A 18 -9.77 -7.80 4.00
C VAL A 18 -9.91 -6.31 4.28
N SER A 19 -9.41 -5.83 5.42
CA SER A 19 -9.60 -4.44 5.82
C SER A 19 -8.31 -3.84 6.33
N VAL A 20 -7.92 -2.72 5.73
CA VAL A 20 -6.88 -1.84 6.26
C VAL A 20 -7.56 -0.65 6.91
N SER A 21 -7.26 -0.40 8.18
CA SER A 21 -7.80 0.77 8.88
C SER A 21 -7.24 2.08 8.31
N ASP A 22 -7.94 3.20 8.50
CA ASP A 22 -7.47 4.51 8.03
C ASP A 22 -6.11 4.88 8.62
N ASN A 23 -5.87 4.51 9.88
CA ASN A 23 -4.58 4.74 10.53
C ASN A 23 -3.45 3.97 9.85
N GLU A 24 -3.69 2.70 9.50
CA GLU A 24 -2.70 1.88 8.80
C GLU A 24 -2.41 2.41 7.40
N LEU A 25 -3.43 2.90 6.68
CA LEU A 25 -3.23 3.57 5.39
C LEU A 25 -2.40 4.86 5.53
N GLN A 26 -2.70 5.71 6.51
CA GLN A 26 -1.93 6.93 6.76
C GLN A 26 -0.46 6.64 7.12
N VAL A 27 -0.23 5.56 7.88
CA VAL A 27 1.13 5.10 8.18
C VAL A 27 1.83 4.61 6.92
N LEU A 28 1.12 3.90 6.03
CA LEU A 28 1.67 3.42 4.76
C LEU A 28 2.03 4.59 3.84
N ASP A 29 1.14 5.57 3.71
CA ASP A 29 1.36 6.81 2.95
C ASP A 29 2.61 7.56 3.46
N SER A 30 2.69 7.77 4.77
CA SER A 30 3.85 8.39 5.41
C SER A 30 5.17 7.64 5.17
N ARG A 31 5.13 6.32 4.92
CA ARG A 31 6.33 5.53 4.59
C ARG A 31 6.72 5.72 3.13
N ILE A 32 5.75 5.69 2.23
CA ILE A 32 5.99 5.86 0.79
C ILE A 32 6.50 7.27 0.49
N GLN A 33 5.92 8.30 1.11
CA GLN A 33 6.41 9.69 1.01
C GLN A 33 7.89 9.80 1.40
N ARG A 34 8.29 9.22 2.54
CA ARG A 34 9.70 9.22 2.96
C ARG A 34 10.60 8.43 2.01
N GLN A 35 10.08 7.38 1.40
CA GLN A 35 10.82 6.60 0.41
C GLN A 35 11.04 7.42 -0.87
N LEU A 36 10.01 8.11 -1.37
CA LEU A 36 10.12 9.01 -2.52
C LEU A 36 11.14 10.12 -2.24
N ASP A 37 11.08 10.75 -1.07
CA ASP A 37 12.06 11.77 -0.66
C ASP A 37 13.48 11.20 -0.66
N HIS A 38 13.68 10.00 -0.13
CA HIS A 38 14.98 9.34 -0.11
C HIS A 38 15.48 9.02 -1.53
N GLU A 39 14.65 8.43 -2.39
CA GLU A 39 14.98 8.09 -3.78
C GLU A 39 15.36 9.36 -4.57
N MET A 40 14.58 10.43 -4.43
CA MET A 40 14.90 11.73 -5.05
C MET A 40 16.25 12.29 -4.59
N VAL A 41 16.60 12.13 -3.31
CA VAL A 41 17.88 12.62 -2.77
C VAL A 41 19.07 11.74 -3.18
N VAL A 42 18.89 10.42 -3.19
CA VAL A 42 19.98 9.45 -3.39
C VAL A 42 20.20 9.12 -4.86
N ASP A 43 19.12 8.87 -5.59
CA ASP A 43 19.14 8.38 -6.96
C ASP A 43 18.83 9.52 -7.97
N GLY A 44 18.29 10.64 -7.51
CA GLY A 44 17.95 11.81 -8.34
C GLY A 44 16.63 11.66 -9.10
N GLU A 45 15.96 10.52 -8.97
CA GLU A 45 14.66 10.21 -9.52
C GLU A 45 13.90 9.25 -8.59
N SER A 46 12.58 9.26 -8.67
CA SER A 46 11.70 8.33 -7.98
C SER A 46 11.64 6.98 -8.68
N ASN A 47 11.56 5.91 -7.90
CA ASN A 47 11.31 4.58 -8.44
C ASN A 47 9.85 4.47 -8.88
N ARG A 48 9.62 4.01 -10.12
CA ARG A 48 8.28 3.86 -10.70
C ARG A 48 7.33 2.99 -9.87
N GLU A 49 7.85 1.95 -9.21
CA GLU A 49 7.05 1.12 -8.32
C GLU A 49 6.62 1.90 -7.06
N THR A 50 7.49 2.75 -6.51
CA THR A 50 7.18 3.61 -5.38
C THR A 50 6.12 4.65 -5.76
N GLU A 51 6.25 5.26 -6.95
CA GLU A 51 5.23 6.17 -7.51
C GLU A 51 3.89 5.46 -7.71
N PHE A 52 3.89 4.25 -8.25
CA PHE A 52 2.68 3.47 -8.46
C PHE A 52 1.97 3.16 -7.13
N ARG A 53 2.71 2.77 -6.09
CA ARG A 53 2.14 2.55 -4.76
C ARG A 53 1.57 3.81 -4.13
N HIS A 54 2.20 4.96 -4.36
CA HIS A 54 1.66 6.25 -3.91
C HIS A 54 0.33 6.56 -4.61
N TYR A 55 0.28 6.38 -5.94
CA TYR A 55 -0.93 6.59 -6.72
C TYR A 55 -2.11 5.72 -6.26
N GLU A 56 -1.87 4.43 -6.03
CA GLU A 56 -2.92 3.52 -5.54
C GLU A 56 -3.45 3.94 -4.16
N LEU A 57 -2.60 4.47 -3.29
CA LEU A 57 -3.04 5.00 -2.00
C LEU A 57 -3.86 6.29 -2.14
N ASP A 58 -3.46 7.20 -3.04
CA ASP A 58 -4.22 8.41 -3.32
C ASP A 58 -5.64 8.08 -3.81
N GLU A 59 -5.78 7.09 -4.71
CA GLU A 59 -7.08 6.62 -5.18
C GLU A 59 -7.92 6.03 -4.02
N GLU A 60 -7.33 5.22 -3.15
CA GLU A 60 -8.05 4.66 -2.00
C GLU A 60 -8.50 5.75 -1.02
N PHE A 61 -7.67 6.78 -0.74
CA PHE A 61 -8.10 7.91 0.09
C PHE A 61 -9.25 8.69 -0.56
N GLN A 62 -9.16 8.96 -1.86
CA GLN A 62 -10.26 9.62 -2.59
C GLN A 62 -11.55 8.80 -2.54
N ASP A 63 -11.45 7.49 -2.64
CA ASP A 63 -12.60 6.60 -2.59
C ASP A 63 -13.19 6.47 -1.18
N ARG A 64 -12.38 6.57 -0.13
CA ARG A 64 -12.86 6.64 1.25
C ARG A 64 -13.52 7.98 1.59
N ASP A 65 -12.97 9.10 1.11
CA ASP A 65 -13.54 10.44 1.34
C ASP A 65 -14.95 10.59 0.75
N LYS A 66 -15.30 9.77 -0.25
CA LYS A 66 -16.64 9.74 -0.87
C LYS A 66 -17.66 8.86 -0.12
N ARG A 67 -17.23 8.03 0.84
CA ARG A 67 -18.10 7.09 1.59
C ARG A 67 -18.77 7.78 2.78
#